data_AF-A0A1V9Y375-F1
#
_entry.id   AF-A0A1V9Y375-F1
#
_cell.length_a   1.000
_cell.length_b   1.000
_cell.length_c   1.000
_cell.angle_alpha   90.00
_cell.angle_beta   90.00
_cell.angle_gamma   90.00
#
_symmetry.space_group_name_H-M   'P 1'
#
loop_
_entity.id
_entity.type
_entity.pdbx_description
1 polymer ?
#
loop_
_entity_poly.entity_id
_entity_poly.type
_entity_poly.pdbx_seq_one_letter_code
_entity_poly.pdbx_strand_id
1 'polypeptide(L)'
;MRKFRSFSITDSLGVLPNLLLSKEFPHYETPITVGTLFNLLQDSSLPPVAFGLPRHNIQVMAKIVEMECCVGSRVWSFCSSGLAAFGQDEVAFVLEWHQDDELAVPRDVFTLYQVLFENASKGTPVSDMGHLDFPGGLLNSSEHAAFLFVRRTLQCVKRLVTPNPLQESTYLVALLVLKTEVPWAKLFPLRLLLRLGAEFRSYPCPLVSSRFRKPVYFHEHQSILTILADFTNYQYTIQNIPGLVIHEIGKKTTILAPKNRYELMMKASSTNENILALGANFSPTADSHLVCTQNDDGSFQSQTFNSASNQINVRGASFVVFSGSLKSNSGFTARRSVVEDGLLIQVSPLDMSRLKQAIHDMSDYRVICKPTPPSNYTKKVSGDCDGANFPGGGDASDGVTRDDEEEFIELVWAADECTRNEGATSVLDGTSLAGVPSCRIFSGTDYHSVRFLVRWTEVFFLANKDTELDLPDPNRLIDATARSMCVALLPHAAKLYEMDLTKLALRISLDPDQFGYEIGAGGSALAHEFLGEVDSALVPIITSLDGSHQPMKIELIFYILLK
;
A
#
# COMPACT_ATOMS: atom_id res chain seq x y z
N MET A 1 -0.15 -30.67 -23.83
CA MET A 1 -1.42 -30.20 -24.49
C MET A 1 -1.51 -28.67 -24.35
N ARG A 2 -2.16 -27.91 -25.26
CA ARG A 2 -2.34 -26.46 -25.04
C ARG A 2 -3.25 -26.22 -23.81
N LYS A 3 -2.78 -25.42 -22.85
CA LYS A 3 -3.53 -25.03 -21.63
C LYS A 3 -4.80 -24.22 -21.97
N PHE A 4 -4.74 -23.47 -23.06
CA PHE A 4 -5.83 -22.60 -23.53
C PHE A 4 -6.13 -22.82 -25.02
N ARG A 5 -7.39 -22.59 -25.40
CA ARG A 5 -7.83 -22.42 -26.79
C ARG A 5 -7.87 -20.92 -27.09
N SER A 6 -7.22 -20.51 -28.17
CA SER A 6 -7.10 -19.11 -28.57
C SER A 6 -8.12 -18.77 -29.66
N PHE A 7 -8.86 -17.67 -29.49
CA PHE A 7 -9.82 -17.19 -30.47
C PHE A 7 -9.56 -15.71 -30.77
N SER A 8 -9.58 -15.35 -32.06
CA SER A 8 -9.56 -13.96 -32.49
C SER A 8 -10.99 -13.43 -32.51
N ILE A 9 -11.21 -12.28 -31.89
CA ILE A 9 -12.52 -11.62 -31.84
C ILE A 9 -12.36 -10.16 -32.26
N THR A 10 -13.33 -9.68 -33.03
CA THR A 10 -13.40 -8.30 -33.51
C THR A 10 -14.76 -7.75 -33.10
N ASP A 11 -14.78 -6.62 -32.41
CA ASP A 11 -16.00 -5.86 -32.15
C ASP A 11 -16.03 -4.58 -32.98
N SER A 12 -16.97 -3.67 -32.68
CA SER A 12 -17.14 -2.40 -33.39
C SER A 12 -15.92 -1.47 -33.32
N LEU A 13 -15.03 -1.66 -32.34
CA LEU A 13 -13.81 -0.88 -32.14
C LEU A 13 -12.57 -1.56 -32.73
N GLY A 14 -12.74 -2.72 -33.37
CA GLY A 14 -11.68 -3.49 -34.01
C GLY A 14 -11.29 -4.74 -33.24
N VAL A 15 -10.11 -5.28 -33.57
CA VAL A 15 -9.62 -6.54 -33.01
C VAL A 15 -9.22 -6.33 -31.55
N LEU A 16 -9.76 -7.12 -30.61
CA LEU A 16 -9.24 -7.15 -29.23
C LEU A 16 -8.17 -8.25 -29.08
N PRO A 17 -7.37 -8.22 -27.99
CA PRO A 17 -6.39 -9.26 -27.74
C PRO A 17 -7.02 -10.66 -27.78
N ASN A 18 -6.22 -11.67 -28.13
CA ASN A 18 -6.72 -13.02 -28.31
C ASN A 18 -7.42 -13.51 -27.05
N LEU A 19 -8.63 -14.04 -27.23
CA LEU A 19 -9.39 -14.67 -26.18
C LEU A 19 -8.78 -16.04 -25.86
N LEU A 20 -8.42 -16.27 -24.61
CA LEU A 20 -7.84 -17.51 -24.11
C LEU A 20 -8.87 -18.23 -23.23
N LEU A 21 -9.49 -19.28 -23.75
CA LEU A 21 -10.45 -20.09 -22.99
C LEU A 21 -9.78 -21.36 -22.46
N SER A 22 -9.84 -21.55 -21.14
CA SER A 22 -9.36 -22.77 -20.48
C SER A 22 -10.25 -23.97 -20.83
N LYS A 23 -9.90 -25.14 -20.28
CA LYS A 23 -10.68 -26.38 -20.44
C LYS A 23 -12.01 -26.36 -19.68
N GLU A 24 -12.17 -25.45 -18.72
CA GLU A 24 -13.40 -25.29 -17.93
C GLU A 24 -14.51 -24.63 -18.75
N PHE A 25 -14.17 -23.92 -19.82
CA PHE A 25 -15.16 -23.39 -20.75
C PHE A 25 -15.71 -24.49 -21.66
N PRO A 26 -17.00 -24.41 -22.04
CA PRO A 26 -17.58 -25.28 -23.06
C PRO A 26 -16.75 -25.30 -24.34
N HIS A 27 -16.86 -26.40 -25.10
CA HIS A 27 -16.21 -26.47 -26.39
C HIS A 27 -16.96 -25.63 -27.42
N TYR A 28 -16.28 -24.61 -27.95
CA TYR A 28 -16.79 -23.78 -29.04
C TYR A 28 -16.06 -24.13 -30.33
N GLU A 29 -16.82 -24.51 -31.35
CA GLU A 29 -16.34 -24.53 -32.73
C GLU A 29 -16.45 -23.13 -33.32
N THR A 30 -15.49 -22.73 -34.15
CA THR A 30 -15.30 -21.37 -34.67
C THR A 30 -16.53 -20.77 -35.39
N PRO A 31 -16.75 -19.43 -35.38
CA PRO A 31 -16.10 -18.36 -34.60
C PRO A 31 -16.94 -17.85 -33.40
N ILE A 32 -16.28 -17.42 -32.32
CA ILE A 32 -16.94 -16.79 -31.17
C ILE A 32 -17.35 -15.36 -31.54
N THR A 33 -18.65 -15.06 -31.42
CA THR A 33 -19.19 -13.72 -31.68
C THR A 33 -19.02 -12.80 -30.47
N VAL A 34 -19.13 -11.49 -30.66
CA VAL A 34 -19.14 -10.51 -29.56
C VAL A 34 -20.28 -10.80 -28.58
N GLY A 35 -21.48 -11.16 -29.08
CA GLY A 35 -22.60 -11.55 -28.21
C GLY A 35 -22.27 -12.77 -27.36
N THR A 36 -21.62 -13.79 -27.94
CA THR A 36 -21.14 -14.95 -27.19
C THR A 36 -20.12 -14.55 -26.12
N LEU A 37 -19.17 -13.66 -26.45
CA LEU A 37 -18.19 -13.15 -25.48
C LEU A 37 -18.88 -12.45 -24.29
N PHE A 38 -19.85 -11.57 -24.54
CA PHE A 38 -20.59 -10.91 -23.46
C PHE A 38 -21.39 -11.90 -22.60
N ASN A 39 -21.93 -12.97 -23.17
CA ASN A 39 -22.56 -14.04 -22.40
C ASN A 39 -21.56 -14.75 -21.48
N LEU A 40 -20.37 -15.09 -21.99
CA LEU A 40 -19.29 -15.71 -21.19
C LEU A 40 -18.81 -14.82 -20.04
N LEU A 41 -18.71 -13.51 -20.29
CA LEU A 41 -18.30 -12.51 -19.31
C LEU A 41 -19.34 -12.34 -18.18
N GLN A 42 -20.62 -12.56 -18.47
CA GLN A 42 -21.73 -12.38 -17.49
C GLN A 42 -22.10 -13.67 -16.76
N ASP A 43 -21.80 -14.84 -17.31
CA ASP A 43 -22.16 -16.13 -16.70
C ASP A 43 -21.42 -16.35 -15.38
N SER A 44 -22.13 -16.31 -14.25
CA SER A 44 -21.56 -16.45 -12.92
C SER A 44 -21.06 -17.87 -12.61
N SER A 45 -21.45 -18.88 -13.39
CA SER A 45 -21.02 -20.28 -13.23
C SER A 45 -19.68 -20.58 -13.89
N LEU A 46 -19.25 -19.73 -14.83
CA LEU A 46 -18.00 -19.90 -15.56
C LEU A 46 -16.85 -19.12 -14.89
N PRO A 47 -15.60 -19.60 -14.98
CA PRO A 47 -14.45 -18.84 -14.52
C PRO A 47 -14.28 -17.53 -15.33
N PRO A 48 -13.43 -16.60 -14.85
CA PRO A 48 -13.09 -15.38 -15.59
C PRO A 48 -12.52 -15.68 -16.97
N VAL A 49 -12.88 -14.83 -17.93
CA VAL A 49 -12.42 -14.92 -19.31
C VAL A 49 -11.04 -14.28 -19.41
N ALA A 50 -10.07 -14.93 -20.06
CA ALA A 50 -8.71 -14.39 -20.18
C ALA A 50 -8.47 -13.76 -21.57
N PHE A 51 -7.90 -12.56 -21.59
CA PHE A 51 -7.36 -11.92 -22.79
C PHE A 51 -5.84 -11.98 -22.76
N GLY A 52 -5.22 -12.58 -23.76
CA GLY A 52 -3.76 -12.71 -23.84
C GLY A 52 -3.12 -11.46 -24.43
N LEU A 53 -2.30 -10.77 -23.66
CA LEU A 53 -1.48 -9.67 -24.17
C LEU A 53 -0.35 -10.22 -25.06
N PRO A 54 0.14 -9.45 -26.05
CA PRO A 54 1.07 -9.96 -27.06
C PRO A 54 2.46 -10.41 -26.55
N ARG A 55 2.82 -10.09 -25.30
CA ARG A 55 4.16 -10.32 -24.74
C ARG A 55 4.10 -11.18 -23.46
N HIS A 56 4.97 -12.18 -23.39
CA HIS A 56 5.28 -12.99 -22.20
C HIS A 56 4.09 -13.59 -21.42
N ASN A 57 3.02 -13.96 -22.13
CA ASN A 57 1.85 -14.66 -21.55
C ASN A 57 1.15 -13.92 -20.41
N ILE A 58 1.22 -12.59 -20.37
CA ILE A 58 0.39 -11.81 -19.47
C ILE A 58 -1.06 -11.91 -19.93
N GLN A 59 -1.92 -12.25 -18.98
CA GLN A 59 -3.35 -12.37 -19.20
C GLN A 59 -4.08 -11.27 -18.44
N VAL A 60 -5.14 -10.75 -19.06
CA VAL A 60 -6.13 -9.91 -18.39
C VAL A 60 -7.39 -10.74 -18.21
N MET A 61 -7.62 -11.19 -16.99
CA MET A 61 -8.82 -11.91 -16.58
C MET A 61 -9.96 -10.91 -16.46
N ALA A 62 -11.16 -11.26 -16.94
CA ALA A 62 -12.30 -10.37 -16.99
C ALA A 62 -13.63 -11.07 -16.66
N LYS A 63 -14.51 -10.34 -15.96
CA LYS A 63 -15.93 -10.64 -15.77
C LYS A 63 -16.76 -9.37 -15.75
N ILE A 64 -18.04 -9.50 -16.04
CA ILE A 64 -19.06 -8.49 -15.76
C ILE A 64 -19.89 -9.02 -14.59
N VAL A 65 -19.92 -8.31 -13.47
CA VAL A 65 -20.56 -8.77 -12.24
C VAL A 65 -21.46 -7.70 -11.63
N GLU A 66 -22.53 -8.14 -10.97
CA GLU A 66 -23.40 -7.27 -10.19
C GLU A 66 -23.00 -7.33 -8.70
N MET A 67 -22.66 -6.17 -8.14
CA MET A 67 -22.14 -6.01 -6.78
C MET A 67 -23.25 -5.80 -5.75
N GLU A 68 -24.30 -6.63 -5.77
CA GLU A 68 -25.48 -6.53 -4.89
C GLU A 68 -25.13 -6.55 -3.39
N CYS A 69 -24.00 -7.16 -3.02
CA CYS A 69 -23.57 -7.29 -1.62
C CYS A 69 -22.99 -6.01 -1.01
N CYS A 70 -22.71 -4.97 -1.81
CA CYS A 70 -22.11 -3.73 -1.32
C CYS A 70 -22.57 -2.50 -2.12
N VAL A 71 -22.00 -2.27 -3.30
CA VAL A 71 -22.17 -1.02 -4.06
C VAL A 71 -23.50 -0.99 -4.82
N GLY A 72 -24.11 -2.15 -5.07
CA GLY A 72 -25.37 -2.24 -5.84
C GLY A 72 -25.23 -1.82 -7.30
N SER A 73 -24.01 -1.83 -7.83
CA SER A 73 -23.69 -1.44 -9.21
C SER A 73 -23.19 -2.63 -10.01
N ARG A 74 -23.48 -2.61 -11.32
CA ARG A 74 -22.90 -3.54 -12.29
C ARG A 74 -21.50 -3.02 -12.66
N VAL A 75 -20.52 -3.91 -12.69
CA VAL A 75 -19.13 -3.52 -12.93
C VAL A 75 -18.45 -4.48 -13.90
N TRP A 76 -17.50 -3.94 -14.64
CA TRP A 76 -16.41 -4.75 -15.17
C TRP A 76 -15.40 -5.01 -14.05
N SER A 77 -14.99 -6.26 -13.92
CA SER A 77 -13.92 -6.66 -13.02
C SER A 77 -12.81 -7.29 -13.84
N PHE A 78 -11.67 -6.58 -13.88
CA PHE A 78 -10.45 -7.02 -14.53
C PHE A 78 -9.39 -7.35 -13.49
N CYS A 79 -8.55 -8.33 -13.79
CA CYS A 79 -7.36 -8.61 -13.01
C CYS A 79 -6.25 -9.17 -13.88
N SER A 80 -5.01 -8.76 -13.66
CA SER A 80 -3.88 -9.36 -14.35
C SER A 80 -3.56 -10.77 -13.82
N SER A 81 -2.92 -11.55 -14.67
CA SER A 81 -2.22 -12.77 -14.30
C SER A 81 -0.92 -12.83 -15.08
N GLY A 82 0.21 -12.86 -14.36
CA GLY A 82 1.56 -12.94 -14.91
C GLY A 82 2.42 -11.70 -14.68
N LEU A 83 1.89 -10.59 -14.14
CA LEU A 83 2.71 -9.42 -13.81
C LEU A 83 3.71 -9.71 -12.68
N ALA A 84 3.34 -10.59 -11.74
CA ALA A 84 4.20 -10.96 -10.61
C ALA A 84 5.52 -11.58 -11.06
N ALA A 85 5.51 -12.29 -12.20
CA ALA A 85 6.71 -12.82 -12.82
C ALA A 85 7.70 -11.76 -13.32
N PHE A 86 7.31 -10.49 -13.32
CA PHE A 86 8.15 -9.34 -13.70
C PHE A 86 8.41 -8.40 -12.51
N GLY A 87 8.12 -8.83 -11.28
CA GLY A 87 8.33 -8.05 -10.07
C GLY A 87 7.29 -6.94 -9.86
N GLN A 88 6.15 -7.02 -10.55
CA GLN A 88 5.00 -6.14 -10.37
C GLN A 88 3.87 -6.93 -9.71
N ASP A 89 3.31 -6.43 -8.60
CA ASP A 89 2.14 -7.09 -8.00
C ASP A 89 1.02 -7.18 -9.02
N GLU A 90 0.25 -8.27 -8.99
CA GLU A 90 -0.95 -8.35 -9.81
C GLU A 90 -1.86 -7.17 -9.51
N VAL A 91 -2.53 -6.66 -10.55
CA VAL A 91 -3.37 -5.48 -10.46
C VAL A 91 -4.80 -5.88 -10.82
N ALA A 92 -5.74 -5.53 -9.94
CA ALA A 92 -7.16 -5.56 -10.24
C ALA A 92 -7.61 -4.16 -10.66
N PHE A 93 -8.51 -4.10 -11.64
CA PHE A 93 -9.17 -2.87 -12.05
C PHE A 93 -10.67 -3.13 -12.13
N VAL A 94 -11.45 -2.40 -11.33
CA VAL A 94 -12.91 -2.52 -11.30
C VAL A 94 -13.49 -1.22 -11.84
N LEU A 95 -14.24 -1.32 -12.94
CA LEU A 95 -14.80 -0.20 -13.66
C LEU A 95 -16.32 -0.26 -13.60
N GLU A 96 -16.95 0.82 -13.19
CA GLU A 96 -18.41 0.95 -13.21
C GLU A 96 -18.96 0.80 -14.64
N TRP A 97 -19.99 -0.04 -14.77
CA TRP A 97 -20.69 -0.24 -16.03
C TRP A 97 -21.52 0.99 -16.36
N HIS A 98 -21.28 1.60 -17.52
CA HIS A 98 -22.04 2.76 -17.99
C HIS A 98 -22.86 2.39 -19.22
N GLN A 99 -24.17 2.26 -19.10
CA GLN A 99 -25.02 1.61 -20.11
C GLN A 99 -24.85 2.13 -21.55
N ASP A 100 -24.58 3.42 -21.71
CA ASP A 100 -24.42 4.05 -23.03
C ASP A 100 -23.03 3.80 -23.68
N ASP A 101 -22.02 3.40 -22.89
CA ASP A 101 -20.63 3.23 -23.34
C ASP A 101 -20.22 1.76 -23.53
N GLU A 102 -21.06 0.80 -23.15
CA GLU A 102 -20.67 -0.62 -22.99
C GLU A 102 -21.10 -1.51 -24.16
N LEU A 103 -20.97 -1.00 -25.38
CA LEU A 103 -21.18 -1.76 -26.62
C LEU A 103 -19.97 -2.62 -27.03
N ALA A 104 -18.82 -2.41 -26.39
CA ALA A 104 -17.56 -3.08 -26.66
C ALA A 104 -16.73 -3.19 -25.39
N VAL A 105 -15.73 -4.09 -25.36
CA VAL A 105 -14.83 -4.22 -24.21
C VAL A 105 -13.94 -2.97 -24.09
N PRO A 106 -13.86 -2.31 -22.92
CA PRO A 106 -13.02 -1.12 -22.71
C PRO A 106 -11.55 -1.35 -23.06
N ARG A 107 -11.07 -0.76 -24.17
CA ARG A 107 -9.74 -1.07 -24.75
C ARG A 107 -8.58 -0.55 -23.93
N ASP A 108 -8.73 0.61 -23.29
CA ASP A 108 -7.67 1.24 -22.50
C ASP A 108 -7.26 0.43 -21.27
N VAL A 109 -8.09 -0.55 -20.86
CA VAL A 109 -7.71 -1.53 -19.84
C VAL A 109 -6.51 -2.36 -20.28
N PHE A 110 -6.43 -2.75 -21.55
CA PHE A 110 -5.28 -3.50 -22.06
C PHE A 110 -4.03 -2.61 -22.12
N THR A 111 -4.19 -1.32 -22.43
CA THR A 111 -3.11 -0.33 -22.37
C THR A 111 -2.55 -0.20 -20.95
N LEU A 112 -3.42 -0.15 -19.92
CA LEU A 112 -3.00 -0.12 -18.52
C LEU A 112 -2.07 -1.31 -18.18
N TYR A 113 -2.52 -2.53 -18.43
CA TYR A 113 -1.74 -3.73 -18.12
C TYR A 113 -0.46 -3.85 -18.95
N GLN A 114 -0.48 -3.38 -20.20
CA GLN A 114 0.73 -3.30 -21.02
C GLN A 114 1.75 -2.33 -20.44
N VAL A 115 1.34 -1.12 -20.03
CA VAL A 115 2.23 -0.13 -19.43
C VAL A 115 2.81 -0.64 -18.10
N LEU A 116 1.98 -1.29 -17.26
CA LEU A 116 2.44 -1.91 -16.02
C LEU A 116 3.55 -2.93 -16.28
N PHE A 117 3.36 -3.81 -17.27
CA PHE A 117 4.38 -4.78 -17.67
C PHE A 117 5.65 -4.12 -18.19
N GLU A 118 5.53 -3.11 -19.05
CA GLU A 118 6.68 -2.41 -19.64
C GLU A 118 7.50 -1.68 -18.56
N ASN A 119 6.82 -1.07 -17.58
CA ASN A 119 7.46 -0.41 -16.45
C ASN A 119 8.16 -1.42 -15.53
N ALA A 120 7.49 -2.52 -15.19
CA ALA A 120 8.08 -3.60 -14.40
C ALA A 120 9.34 -4.18 -15.06
N SER A 121 9.28 -4.40 -16.38
CA SER A 121 10.41 -4.89 -17.18
C SER A 121 11.59 -3.92 -17.24
N LYS A 122 11.35 -2.62 -16.97
CA LYS A 122 12.39 -1.58 -16.88
C LYS A 122 12.85 -1.34 -15.43
N GLY A 123 12.32 -2.09 -14.47
CA GLY A 123 12.64 -1.94 -13.05
C GLY A 123 11.93 -0.79 -12.33
N THR A 124 10.81 -0.31 -12.86
CA THR A 124 10.01 0.76 -12.26
C THR A 124 8.57 0.31 -12.00
N PRO A 125 8.34 -0.75 -11.19
CA PRO A 125 6.98 -1.18 -10.88
C PRO A 125 6.23 -0.13 -10.06
N VAL A 126 4.90 -0.23 -10.04
CA VAL A 126 4.03 0.51 -9.13
C VAL A 126 3.81 -0.29 -7.84
N SER A 127 3.67 0.42 -6.72
CA SER A 127 3.42 -0.13 -5.39
C SER A 127 2.13 0.43 -4.79
N ASP A 128 1.79 -0.02 -3.58
CA ASP A 128 0.74 0.60 -2.76
C ASP A 128 0.99 2.11 -2.58
N MET A 129 -0.08 2.90 -2.64
CA MET A 129 -0.09 4.37 -2.69
C MET A 129 0.71 4.99 -3.86
N GLY A 130 1.16 4.18 -4.82
CA GLY A 130 1.80 4.63 -6.05
C GLY A 130 0.78 5.12 -7.08
N HIS A 131 1.26 5.78 -8.14
CA HIS A 131 0.42 6.28 -9.22
C HIS A 131 1.03 5.97 -10.60
N LEU A 132 0.21 6.04 -11.64
CA LEU A 132 0.62 5.91 -13.04
C LEU A 132 -0.14 6.90 -13.92
N ASP A 133 0.59 7.77 -14.61
CA ASP A 133 0.04 8.84 -15.45
C ASP A 133 -0.28 8.36 -16.88
N PHE A 134 -1.36 8.90 -17.43
CA PHE A 134 -1.80 8.75 -18.82
C PHE A 134 -2.19 10.13 -19.38
N PRO A 135 -1.20 10.97 -19.74
CA PRO A 135 -1.43 12.36 -20.13
C PRO A 135 -2.25 12.51 -21.42
N GLY A 136 -2.35 11.46 -22.24
CA GLY A 136 -3.18 11.41 -23.44
C GLY A 136 -4.67 11.18 -23.17
N GLY A 137 -5.06 10.95 -21.91
CA GLY A 137 -6.41 10.53 -21.55
C GLY A 137 -6.60 9.02 -21.65
N LEU A 138 -7.69 8.54 -21.07
CA LEU A 138 -8.12 7.13 -21.06
C LEU A 138 -9.64 7.04 -21.04
N LEU A 139 -10.16 5.88 -21.40
CA LEU A 139 -11.58 5.51 -21.32
C LEU A 139 -12.47 6.60 -21.95
N ASN A 140 -12.09 7.04 -23.14
CA ASN A 140 -12.75 8.08 -23.94
C ASN A 140 -12.81 9.48 -23.30
N SER A 141 -11.90 9.82 -22.39
CA SER A 141 -11.83 11.17 -21.80
C SER A 141 -10.40 11.66 -21.60
N SER A 142 -10.14 12.93 -21.95
CA SER A 142 -8.90 13.62 -21.60
C SER A 142 -8.79 13.97 -20.11
N GLU A 143 -9.90 13.89 -19.37
CA GLU A 143 -9.93 14.16 -17.92
C GLU A 143 -9.54 12.93 -17.10
N HIS A 144 -9.66 11.73 -17.65
CA HIS A 144 -9.16 10.50 -17.05
C HIS A 144 -7.64 10.43 -17.24
N ALA A 145 -6.88 10.82 -16.23
CA ALA A 145 -5.47 11.18 -16.42
C ALA A 145 -4.48 10.26 -15.72
N ALA A 146 -4.89 9.46 -14.74
CA ALA A 146 -3.99 8.58 -14.00
C ALA A 146 -4.73 7.44 -13.30
N PHE A 147 -3.96 6.54 -12.69
CA PHE A 147 -4.43 5.60 -11.68
C PHE A 147 -3.67 5.78 -10.37
N LEU A 148 -4.37 5.64 -9.24
CA LEU A 148 -3.81 5.44 -7.90
C LEU A 148 -3.91 3.95 -7.55
N PHE A 149 -2.83 3.34 -7.07
CA PHE A 149 -2.79 1.93 -6.70
C PHE A 149 -2.89 1.78 -5.20
N VAL A 150 -3.80 0.92 -4.75
CA VAL A 150 -4.06 0.70 -3.32
C VAL A 150 -4.11 -0.78 -2.98
N ARG A 151 -3.65 -1.17 -1.80
CA ARG A 151 -3.95 -2.48 -1.22
C ARG A 151 -5.35 -2.45 -0.59
N ARG A 152 -6.09 -3.53 -0.83
CA ARG A 152 -7.39 -3.75 -0.19
C ARG A 152 -7.18 -3.98 1.30
N THR A 153 -8.03 -3.36 2.12
CA THR A 153 -8.11 -3.61 3.56
C THR A 153 -9.49 -4.18 3.90
N LEU A 154 -10.48 -3.32 4.09
CA LEU A 154 -11.80 -3.68 4.62
C LEU A 154 -12.86 -3.87 3.53
N GLN A 155 -12.59 -3.44 2.31
CA GLN A 155 -13.58 -3.41 1.24
C GLN A 155 -14.05 -4.81 0.82
N CYS A 156 -15.30 -4.92 0.38
CA CYS A 156 -15.85 -6.16 -0.15
C CYS A 156 -15.27 -6.49 -1.53
N VAL A 157 -14.81 -7.73 -1.70
CA VAL A 157 -14.31 -8.27 -2.98
C VAL A 157 -15.12 -9.48 -3.44
N LYS A 158 -16.26 -9.75 -2.80
CA LYS A 158 -17.14 -10.86 -3.17
C LYS A 158 -17.56 -10.68 -4.64
N ARG A 159 -17.44 -11.74 -5.44
CA ARG A 159 -17.69 -11.79 -6.91
C ARG A 159 -16.67 -11.07 -7.79
N LEU A 160 -15.74 -10.27 -7.26
CA LEU A 160 -14.70 -9.66 -8.09
C LEU A 160 -13.68 -10.71 -8.58
N VAL A 161 -13.16 -10.48 -9.77
CA VAL A 161 -11.99 -11.20 -10.27
C VAL A 161 -10.79 -10.76 -9.45
N THR A 162 -10.14 -11.72 -8.80
CA THR A 162 -8.95 -11.52 -7.98
C THR A 162 -7.92 -12.59 -8.34
N PRO A 163 -6.62 -12.37 -8.09
CA PRO A 163 -5.60 -13.38 -8.33
C PRO A 163 -5.87 -14.64 -7.52
N ASN A 164 -5.32 -15.77 -7.96
CA ASN A 164 -5.41 -17.01 -7.20
C ASN A 164 -4.64 -16.83 -5.88
N PRO A 165 -5.31 -16.90 -4.71
CA PRO A 165 -4.66 -16.65 -3.42
C PRO A 165 -3.57 -17.67 -3.06
N LEU A 166 -3.57 -18.86 -3.68
CA LEU A 166 -2.49 -19.84 -3.53
C LEU A 166 -1.21 -19.46 -4.30
N GLN A 167 -1.32 -18.59 -5.30
CA GLN A 167 -0.20 -18.14 -6.14
C GLN A 167 0.22 -16.72 -5.78
N GLU A 168 -0.76 -15.83 -5.61
CA GLU A 168 -0.59 -14.41 -5.30
C GLU A 168 -1.63 -14.00 -4.26
N SER A 169 -1.22 -14.02 -2.99
CA SER A 169 -2.06 -13.66 -1.85
C SER A 169 -2.21 -12.14 -1.66
N THR A 170 -1.42 -11.34 -2.39
CA THR A 170 -1.45 -9.89 -2.34
C THR A 170 -1.51 -9.31 -3.74
N TYR A 171 -2.30 -8.25 -3.91
CA TYR A 171 -2.50 -7.57 -5.19
C TYR A 171 -2.90 -6.12 -4.96
N LEU A 172 -2.71 -5.29 -5.98
CA LEU A 172 -3.09 -3.89 -5.98
C LEU A 172 -4.44 -3.70 -6.67
N VAL A 173 -5.20 -2.69 -6.26
CA VAL A 173 -6.39 -2.23 -6.95
C VAL A 173 -6.09 -0.87 -7.57
N ALA A 174 -6.31 -0.74 -8.88
CA ALA A 174 -6.16 0.52 -9.59
C ALA A 174 -7.44 1.35 -9.48
N LEU A 175 -7.32 2.58 -8.99
CA LEU A 175 -8.41 3.56 -8.87
C LEU A 175 -8.22 4.67 -9.90
N LEU A 176 -9.23 4.94 -10.72
CA LEU A 176 -9.19 5.99 -11.74
C LEU A 176 -9.12 7.39 -11.10
N VAL A 177 -8.09 8.16 -11.50
CA VAL A 177 -7.79 9.50 -11.01
C VAL A 177 -8.01 10.51 -12.13
N LEU A 178 -8.69 11.62 -11.79
CA LEU A 178 -8.94 12.71 -12.74
C LEU A 178 -7.78 13.69 -12.79
N LYS A 179 -7.68 14.45 -13.88
CA LYS A 179 -6.57 15.37 -14.16
C LYS A 179 -6.23 16.33 -13.01
N THR A 180 -7.24 16.93 -12.37
CA THR A 180 -7.04 17.86 -11.24
C THR A 180 -6.68 17.15 -9.93
N GLU A 181 -6.81 15.83 -9.86
CA GLU A 181 -6.49 15.02 -8.69
C GLU A 181 -5.07 14.44 -8.73
N VAL A 182 -4.43 14.45 -9.90
CA VAL A 182 -3.06 13.92 -10.11
C VAL A 182 -2.05 14.50 -9.12
N PRO A 183 -2.01 15.82 -8.81
CA PRO A 183 -1.07 16.35 -7.83
C PRO A 183 -1.22 15.71 -6.44
N TRP A 184 -2.45 15.38 -6.04
CA TRP A 184 -2.74 14.72 -4.77
C TRP A 184 -2.33 13.26 -4.78
N ALA A 185 -2.55 12.54 -5.88
CA ALA A 185 -2.05 11.18 -6.04
C ALA A 185 -0.51 11.11 -5.96
N LYS A 186 0.18 12.15 -6.45
CA LYS A 186 1.65 12.26 -6.43
C LYS A 186 2.22 12.61 -5.07
N LEU A 187 1.67 13.64 -4.43
CA LEU A 187 2.27 14.24 -3.24
C LEU A 187 1.66 13.74 -1.94
N PHE A 188 0.37 13.39 -1.94
CA PHE A 188 -0.37 13.07 -0.73
C PHE A 188 -1.51 12.04 -0.97
N PRO A 189 -1.17 10.82 -1.42
CA PRO A 189 -2.14 9.83 -1.90
C PRO A 189 -3.15 9.39 -0.84
N LEU A 190 -2.77 9.35 0.44
CA LEU A 190 -3.68 8.99 1.54
C LEU A 190 -4.89 9.94 1.62
N ARG A 191 -4.68 11.24 1.39
CA ARG A 191 -5.77 12.23 1.35
C ARG A 191 -6.73 11.96 0.22
N LEU A 192 -6.22 11.73 -1.00
CA LEU A 192 -7.05 11.41 -2.15
C LEU A 192 -7.84 10.12 -1.92
N LEU A 193 -7.20 9.09 -1.37
CA LEU A 193 -7.81 7.81 -1.02
C LEU A 193 -9.00 8.00 -0.06
N LEU A 194 -8.78 8.67 1.06
CA LEU A 194 -9.81 8.89 2.08
C LEU A 194 -10.92 9.82 1.57
N ARG A 195 -10.58 10.83 0.75
CA ARG A 195 -11.55 11.72 0.12
C ARG A 195 -12.46 10.99 -0.86
N LEU A 196 -11.91 10.07 -1.66
CA LEU A 196 -12.69 9.17 -2.52
C LEU A 196 -13.58 8.26 -1.68
N GLY A 197 -13.07 7.74 -0.55
CA GLY A 197 -13.87 6.96 0.40
C GLY A 197 -15.07 7.71 0.92
N ALA A 198 -14.89 8.96 1.36
CA ALA A 198 -15.97 9.81 1.83
C ALA A 198 -16.98 10.15 0.72
N GLU A 199 -16.52 10.42 -0.51
CA GLU A 199 -17.39 10.71 -1.68
C GLU A 199 -18.32 9.53 -1.98
N PHE A 200 -17.74 8.33 -2.07
CA PHE A 200 -18.43 7.11 -2.49
C PHE A 200 -18.96 6.29 -1.31
N ARG A 201 -18.87 6.83 -0.08
CA ARG A 201 -19.32 6.19 1.16
C ARG A 201 -18.79 4.77 1.34
N SER A 202 -17.54 4.54 0.96
CA SER A 202 -16.87 3.24 1.04
C SER A 202 -15.56 3.40 1.82
N TYR A 203 -15.50 2.82 3.03
CA TYR A 203 -14.35 2.96 3.91
C TYR A 203 -13.28 1.89 3.65
N PRO A 204 -11.97 2.24 3.60
CA PRO A 204 -11.44 3.61 3.60
C PRO A 204 -11.52 4.30 2.22
N CYS A 205 -11.66 3.53 1.14
CA CYS A 205 -11.88 4.03 -0.21
C CYS A 205 -12.80 3.08 -1.01
N PRO A 206 -13.37 3.50 -2.15
CA PRO A 206 -14.02 2.57 -3.08
C PRO A 206 -12.98 1.64 -3.74
N LEU A 207 -13.42 0.47 -4.19
CA LEU A 207 -12.67 -0.35 -5.16
C LEU A 207 -13.15 -0.13 -6.60
N VAL A 208 -14.34 0.46 -6.78
CA VAL A 208 -14.95 0.70 -8.09
C VAL A 208 -14.53 2.07 -8.59
N SER A 209 -14.00 2.11 -9.81
CA SER A 209 -13.70 3.33 -10.55
C SER A 209 -14.89 3.77 -11.37
N SER A 210 -15.33 5.02 -11.20
CA SER A 210 -16.42 5.62 -11.98
C SER A 210 -15.87 6.63 -12.99
N ARG A 211 -16.28 6.50 -14.25
CA ARG A 211 -15.92 7.43 -15.34
C ARG A 211 -16.80 8.67 -15.26
N PHE A 212 -16.31 9.79 -15.79
CA PHE A 212 -17.08 11.04 -15.95
C PHE A 212 -17.65 11.60 -14.63
N ARG A 213 -17.15 11.13 -13.48
CA ARG A 213 -17.46 11.71 -12.17
C ARG A 213 -16.90 13.12 -12.06
N LYS A 214 -17.43 13.90 -11.12
CA LYS A 214 -16.80 15.17 -10.73
C LYS A 214 -15.48 14.88 -10.00
N PRO A 215 -14.43 15.69 -10.21
CA PRO A 215 -13.22 15.56 -9.42
C PRO A 215 -13.47 15.99 -7.97
N VAL A 216 -12.77 15.36 -7.03
CA VAL A 216 -12.88 15.65 -5.60
C VAL A 216 -11.95 16.78 -5.14
N TYR A 217 -11.00 17.16 -6.00
CA TYR A 217 -10.11 18.31 -5.83
C TYR A 217 -9.92 19.05 -7.15
N PHE A 218 -9.72 20.36 -7.07
CA PHE A 218 -9.62 21.28 -8.21
C PHE A 218 -8.32 22.08 -8.17
N HIS A 219 -8.19 23.01 -7.22
CA HIS A 219 -7.03 23.91 -7.06
C HIS A 219 -6.40 23.76 -5.67
N GLU A 220 -5.09 23.62 -5.60
CA GLU A 220 -4.36 23.37 -4.36
C GLU A 220 -4.09 24.62 -3.51
N HIS A 221 -4.15 25.83 -4.10
CA HIS A 221 -3.53 27.05 -3.55
C HIS A 221 -3.98 27.46 -2.14
N GLN A 222 -5.16 27.03 -1.70
CA GLN A 222 -5.69 27.34 -0.37
C GLN A 222 -5.38 26.27 0.68
N SER A 223 -4.76 25.15 0.30
CA SER A 223 -4.43 24.08 1.24
C SER A 223 -3.17 24.39 2.05
N ILE A 224 -3.16 24.02 3.33
CA ILE A 224 -1.97 24.06 4.19
C ILE A 224 -0.81 23.24 3.61
N LEU A 225 -1.10 22.18 2.84
CA LEU A 225 -0.08 21.34 2.24
C LEU A 225 0.73 22.07 1.17
N THR A 226 0.28 23.22 0.66
CA THR A 226 1.10 24.07 -0.22
C THR A 226 2.33 24.65 0.47
N ILE A 227 2.34 24.71 1.80
CA ILE A 227 3.51 25.11 2.61
C ILE A 227 4.44 23.92 2.84
N LEU A 228 3.91 22.70 2.77
CA LEU A 228 4.61 21.46 3.12
C LEU A 228 5.04 20.63 1.89
N ALA A 229 4.57 20.99 0.70
CA ALA A 229 4.87 20.31 -0.55
C ALA A 229 4.84 21.26 -1.76
N ASP A 230 5.65 20.95 -2.76
CA ASP A 230 5.71 21.68 -4.02
C ASP A 230 4.76 21.07 -5.05
N PHE A 231 3.56 21.64 -5.16
CA PHE A 231 2.55 21.24 -6.14
C PHE A 231 2.86 21.69 -7.58
N THR A 232 3.86 22.56 -7.78
CA THR A 232 4.20 23.09 -9.11
C THR A 232 5.22 22.22 -9.81
N ASN A 233 6.33 21.90 -9.14
CA ASN A 233 7.43 21.14 -9.75
C ASN A 233 7.70 19.79 -9.09
N TYR A 234 6.93 19.44 -8.04
CA TYR A 234 7.07 18.17 -7.30
C TYR A 234 8.48 17.96 -6.72
N GLN A 235 9.19 19.04 -6.34
CA GLN A 235 10.56 18.95 -5.84
C GLN A 235 10.66 18.42 -4.42
N TYR A 236 9.65 18.68 -3.58
CA TYR A 236 9.61 18.23 -2.20
C TYR A 236 8.17 17.98 -1.74
N THR A 237 8.03 17.16 -0.69
CA THR A 237 6.78 16.90 0.03
C THR A 237 7.11 16.62 1.50
N ILE A 238 6.08 16.60 2.35
CA ILE A 238 6.19 16.20 3.75
C ILE A 238 6.79 14.79 3.85
N GLN A 239 7.66 14.58 4.85
CA GLN A 239 8.29 13.27 5.05
C GLN A 239 7.22 12.27 5.53
N ASN A 240 6.78 11.39 4.64
CA ASN A 240 5.96 10.24 4.99
C ASN A 240 6.85 9.16 5.64
N ILE A 241 6.46 8.67 6.81
CA ILE A 241 7.22 7.65 7.56
C ILE A 241 6.44 6.34 7.48
N PRO A 242 6.87 5.32 6.71
CA PRO A 242 6.10 4.08 6.55
C PRO A 242 5.82 3.41 7.89
N GLY A 243 4.54 3.15 8.17
CA GLY A 243 4.05 2.57 9.42
C GLY A 243 3.67 3.57 10.50
N LEU A 244 4.04 4.84 10.34
CA LEU A 244 3.65 5.87 11.29
C LEU A 244 2.16 6.14 11.17
N VAL A 245 1.45 6.02 12.29
CA VAL A 245 0.02 6.33 12.37
C VAL A 245 -0.23 7.33 13.48
N ILE A 246 -1.27 8.15 13.30
CA ILE A 246 -1.70 9.14 14.28
C ILE A 246 -3.08 8.74 14.77
N HIS A 247 -3.23 8.51 16.07
CA HIS A 247 -4.50 8.14 16.69
C HIS A 247 -4.99 9.22 17.64
N GLU A 248 -6.25 9.60 17.50
CA GLU A 248 -6.98 10.41 18.47
C GLU A 248 -8.01 9.53 19.20
N ILE A 249 -7.86 9.41 20.52
CA ILE A 249 -8.76 8.66 21.41
C ILE A 249 -9.21 9.62 22.51
N GLY A 250 -10.46 10.10 22.43
CA GLY A 250 -10.97 11.12 23.34
C GLY A 250 -10.12 12.40 23.27
N LYS A 251 -9.46 12.76 24.38
CA LYS A 251 -8.55 13.93 24.48
C LYS A 251 -7.07 13.58 24.29
N LYS A 252 -6.74 12.35 23.88
CA LYS A 252 -5.37 11.87 23.72
C LYS A 252 -5.02 11.83 22.25
N THR A 253 -3.88 12.42 21.88
CA THR A 253 -3.31 12.30 20.54
C THR A 253 -1.99 11.53 20.64
N THR A 254 -1.92 10.36 20.02
CA THR A 254 -0.73 9.50 20.05
C THR A 254 -0.19 9.36 18.63
N ILE A 255 1.07 9.72 18.45
CA ILE A 255 1.83 9.50 17.21
C ILE A 255 2.66 8.24 17.43
N LEU A 256 2.29 7.17 16.75
CA LEU A 256 2.97 5.87 16.86
C LEU A 256 4.04 5.79 15.78
N ALA A 257 5.30 5.94 16.17
CA ALA A 257 6.45 5.89 15.26
C ALA A 257 7.13 4.51 15.32
N PRO A 258 7.26 3.77 14.21
CA PRO A 258 7.92 2.47 14.23
C PRO A 258 9.42 2.60 14.50
N LYS A 259 9.96 1.71 15.33
CA LYS A 259 11.37 1.74 15.78
C LYS A 259 12.37 1.58 14.63
N ASN A 260 12.14 0.63 13.73
CA ASN A 260 12.91 0.42 12.50
C ASN A 260 12.87 1.59 11.49
N ARG A 261 12.13 2.67 11.77
CA ARG A 261 12.09 3.91 10.96
C ARG A 261 12.84 5.08 11.58
N TYR A 262 13.69 4.82 12.57
CA TYR A 262 14.49 5.82 13.28
C TYR A 262 15.19 6.81 12.34
N GLU A 263 15.89 6.34 11.31
CA GLU A 263 16.62 7.21 10.36
C GLU A 263 15.70 8.22 9.64
N LEU A 264 14.49 7.80 9.27
CA LEU A 264 13.53 8.71 8.62
C LEU A 264 12.98 9.73 9.61
N MET A 265 12.74 9.32 10.86
CA MET A 265 12.33 10.22 11.95
C MET A 265 13.43 11.26 12.25
N MET A 266 14.69 10.81 12.28
CA MET A 266 15.86 11.68 12.45
C MET A 266 15.99 12.69 11.32
N LYS A 267 15.87 12.23 10.07
CA LYS A 267 15.86 13.11 8.90
C LYS A 267 14.77 14.16 9.00
N ALA A 268 13.53 13.77 9.32
CA ALA A 268 12.41 14.70 9.49
C ALA A 268 12.69 15.75 10.59
N SER A 269 13.20 15.31 11.75
CA SER A 269 13.56 16.17 12.89
C SER A 269 14.64 17.21 12.57
N SER A 270 15.59 16.86 11.70
CA SER A 270 16.71 17.73 11.32
C SER A 270 16.37 18.79 10.27
N THR A 271 15.26 18.66 9.55
CA THR A 271 14.91 19.51 8.39
C THR A 271 14.76 20.99 8.74
N ASN A 272 14.14 21.32 9.87
CA ASN A 272 13.90 22.71 10.29
C ASN A 272 13.87 22.81 11.81
N GLU A 273 14.64 23.71 12.42
CA GLU A 273 14.74 23.84 13.89
C GLU A 273 13.39 24.00 14.61
N ASN A 274 12.47 24.78 14.04
CA ASN A 274 11.22 25.21 14.68
C ASN A 274 9.97 24.46 14.19
N ILE A 275 10.11 23.58 13.20
CA ILE A 275 9.01 22.83 12.58
C ILE A 275 9.38 21.36 12.48
N LEU A 276 8.47 20.48 12.88
CA LEU A 276 8.53 19.05 12.57
C LEU A 276 7.21 18.68 11.87
N ALA A 277 7.28 18.29 10.61
CA ALA A 277 6.13 17.88 9.82
C ALA A 277 6.29 16.41 9.41
N LEU A 278 5.31 15.59 9.75
CA LEU A 278 5.30 14.14 9.50
C LEU A 278 4.01 13.75 8.77
N GLY A 279 4.15 13.06 7.64
CA GLY A 279 3.05 12.36 6.98
C GLY A 279 2.82 11.01 7.65
N ALA A 280 1.55 10.63 7.79
CA ALA A 280 1.13 9.36 8.36
C ALA A 280 0.56 8.43 7.29
N ASN A 281 0.49 7.14 7.63
CA ASN A 281 -0.14 6.12 6.81
C ASN A 281 -1.59 5.86 7.23
N PHE A 282 -2.33 5.14 6.38
CA PHE A 282 -3.62 4.60 6.75
C PHE A 282 -3.48 3.68 7.96
N SER A 283 -4.42 3.77 8.89
CA SER A 283 -4.43 2.96 10.11
C SER A 283 -5.57 1.95 10.07
N PRO A 284 -5.31 0.64 9.86
CA PRO A 284 -6.34 -0.38 9.85
C PRO A 284 -7.05 -0.55 11.21
N THR A 285 -6.40 -0.17 12.31
CA THR A 285 -6.97 -0.23 13.66
C THR A 285 -7.87 0.96 14.00
N ALA A 286 -7.90 1.99 13.15
CA ALA A 286 -8.77 3.15 13.33
C ALA A 286 -10.15 2.87 12.72
N ASP A 287 -11.20 3.20 13.46
CA ASP A 287 -12.59 3.06 13.01
C ASP A 287 -13.11 4.33 12.30
N SER A 288 -12.28 5.37 12.23
CA SER A 288 -12.52 6.57 11.44
C SER A 288 -11.23 7.30 11.11
N HIS A 289 -11.29 8.18 10.10
CA HIS A 289 -10.21 9.10 9.75
C HIS A 289 -10.72 10.52 9.55
N LEU A 290 -9.85 11.50 9.80
CA LEU A 290 -10.04 12.85 9.30
C LEU A 290 -9.94 12.84 7.77
N VAL A 291 -10.85 13.57 7.13
CA VAL A 291 -10.92 13.73 5.68
C VAL A 291 -10.96 15.21 5.35
N CYS A 292 -10.21 15.60 4.33
CA CYS A 292 -10.16 16.96 3.85
C CYS A 292 -11.04 17.09 2.60
N THR A 293 -12.15 17.83 2.69
CA THR A 293 -13.04 18.10 1.55
C THR A 293 -12.74 19.48 0.99
N GLN A 294 -12.66 19.60 -0.34
CA GLN A 294 -12.61 20.89 -1.01
C GLN A 294 -14.01 21.30 -1.48
N ASN A 295 -14.42 22.51 -1.09
CA ASN A 295 -15.69 23.11 -1.50
C ASN A 295 -15.57 23.79 -2.87
N ASP A 296 -16.71 24.11 -3.47
CA ASP A 296 -16.79 24.78 -4.78
C ASP A 296 -16.13 26.17 -4.80
N ASP A 297 -16.02 26.84 -3.64
CA ASP A 297 -15.32 28.11 -3.47
C ASP A 297 -13.78 27.96 -3.32
N GLY A 298 -13.29 26.73 -3.39
CA GLY A 298 -11.88 26.38 -3.25
C GLY A 298 -11.43 26.14 -1.81
N SER A 299 -12.27 26.45 -0.81
CA SER A 299 -11.92 26.30 0.61
C SER A 299 -11.81 24.84 1.01
N PHE A 300 -10.88 24.54 1.92
CA PHE A 300 -10.69 23.20 2.47
C PHE A 300 -11.34 23.07 3.85
N GLN A 301 -12.06 21.98 4.06
CA GLN A 301 -12.79 21.69 5.29
C GLN A 301 -12.41 20.31 5.85
N SER A 302 -12.28 20.24 7.17
CA SER A 302 -12.12 18.99 7.91
C SER A 302 -13.45 18.30 8.15
N GLN A 303 -13.51 17.01 7.86
CA GLN A 303 -14.64 16.12 8.19
C GLN A 303 -14.09 14.84 8.83
N THR A 304 -14.94 14.06 9.50
CA THR A 304 -14.58 12.72 9.99
C THR A 304 -15.38 11.68 9.20
N PHE A 305 -14.69 10.68 8.68
CA PHE A 305 -15.26 9.58 7.90
C PHE A 305 -15.02 8.26 8.63
N ASN A 306 -16.08 7.53 8.93
CA ASN A 306 -16.06 6.35 9.80
C ASN A 306 -16.40 5.05 9.06
N SER A 307 -15.95 3.93 9.62
CA SER A 307 -16.23 2.58 9.14
C SER A 307 -17.57 2.07 9.67
N ALA A 308 -18.70 2.48 9.08
CA ALA A 308 -20.07 2.03 9.36
C ALA A 308 -20.61 2.14 10.82
N SER A 309 -19.76 2.23 11.84
CA SER A 309 -20.09 2.43 13.25
C SER A 309 -20.36 3.89 13.53
N ASN A 310 -21.44 4.18 14.25
CA ASN A 310 -21.75 5.54 14.72
C ASN A 310 -20.89 5.97 15.92
N GLN A 311 -20.22 5.04 16.60
CA GLN A 311 -19.33 5.34 17.71
C GLN A 311 -17.89 5.33 17.20
N ILE A 312 -17.21 6.47 17.36
CA ILE A 312 -15.80 6.66 17.02
C ILE A 312 -14.98 6.37 18.28
N ASN A 313 -14.14 5.35 18.25
CA ASN A 313 -13.23 5.05 19.34
C ASN A 313 -11.80 5.50 19.03
N VAL A 314 -11.38 5.36 17.77
CA VAL A 314 -10.02 5.71 17.32
C VAL A 314 -10.11 6.46 15.99
N ARG A 315 -9.83 7.76 16.02
CA ARG A 315 -9.78 8.59 14.82
C ARG A 315 -8.35 8.74 14.31
N GLY A 316 -8.11 8.36 13.06
CA GLY A 316 -6.84 8.55 12.36
C GLY A 316 -6.69 9.96 11.76
N ALA A 317 -5.46 10.43 11.60
CA ALA A 317 -5.12 11.66 10.89
C ALA A 317 -4.03 11.41 9.82
N SER A 318 -4.02 12.21 8.75
CA SER A 318 -3.13 12.03 7.59
C SER A 318 -1.73 12.65 7.80
N PHE A 319 -1.61 13.67 8.63
CA PHE A 319 -0.32 14.28 8.97
C PHE A 319 -0.36 14.99 10.33
N VAL A 320 0.83 15.30 10.85
CA VAL A 320 1.01 16.14 12.02
C VAL A 320 2.12 17.16 11.80
N VAL A 321 1.90 18.39 12.24
CA VAL A 321 2.89 19.47 12.24
C VAL A 321 3.06 19.99 13.66
N PHE A 322 4.26 19.86 14.21
CA PHE A 322 4.67 20.59 15.39
C PHE A 322 5.28 21.92 15.00
N SER A 323 4.88 22.99 15.68
CA SER A 323 5.43 24.34 15.53
C SER A 323 5.90 24.87 16.87
N GLY A 324 7.18 25.25 16.96
CA GLY A 324 7.79 25.87 18.15
C GLY A 324 7.38 27.33 18.38
N SER A 325 6.23 27.77 17.85
CA SER A 325 5.79 29.17 17.81
C SER A 325 4.87 29.57 18.97
N LEU A 326 4.63 28.68 19.95
CA LEU A 326 3.71 28.98 21.05
C LEU A 326 4.29 30.09 21.95
N LYS A 327 3.58 31.21 22.03
CA LYS A 327 3.97 32.35 22.86
C LYS A 327 3.77 32.02 24.35
N SER A 328 4.65 32.54 25.21
CA SER A 328 4.58 32.34 26.67
C SER A 328 3.31 32.89 27.33
N ASN A 329 2.60 33.81 26.66
CA ASN A 329 1.32 34.37 27.10
C ASN A 329 0.10 33.68 26.47
N SER A 330 0.28 32.53 25.81
CA SER A 330 -0.82 31.80 25.15
C SER A 330 -1.86 31.28 26.13
N GLY A 331 -1.51 31.16 27.42
CA GLY A 331 -2.37 30.56 28.42
C GLY A 331 -2.40 29.04 28.34
N PHE A 332 -1.55 28.40 27.54
CA PHE A 332 -1.46 26.94 27.41
C PHE A 332 -0.01 26.45 27.31
N THR A 333 0.26 25.23 27.78
CA THR A 333 1.55 24.55 27.60
C THR A 333 1.73 24.00 26.17
N ALA A 334 0.64 23.55 25.55
CA ALA A 334 0.57 23.18 24.15
C ALA A 334 -0.83 23.48 23.61
N ARG A 335 -0.93 23.80 22.32
CA ARG A 335 -2.21 24.01 21.63
C ARG A 335 -2.34 23.06 20.46
N ARG A 336 -3.39 22.25 20.48
CA ARG A 336 -3.77 21.34 19.41
C ARG A 336 -4.88 21.94 18.55
N SER A 337 -4.80 21.79 17.25
CA SER A 337 -5.88 22.14 16.32
C SER A 337 -5.92 21.17 15.15
N VAL A 338 -7.13 20.79 14.73
CA VAL A 338 -7.34 20.07 13.47
C VAL A 338 -7.20 21.09 12.33
N VAL A 339 -6.40 20.75 11.32
CA VAL A 339 -6.24 21.53 10.10
C VAL A 339 -6.38 20.56 8.93
N GLU A 340 -7.45 20.71 8.15
CA GLU A 340 -7.76 19.79 7.04
C GLU A 340 -7.91 18.33 7.54
N ASP A 341 -7.10 17.39 7.05
CA ASP A 341 -7.07 16.01 7.52
C ASP A 341 -5.90 15.70 8.47
N GLY A 342 -5.22 16.74 8.97
CA GLY A 342 -4.09 16.61 9.87
C GLY A 342 -4.20 17.44 11.13
N LEU A 343 -3.14 17.41 11.92
CA LEU A 343 -3.05 18.07 13.22
C LEU A 343 -1.94 19.12 13.22
N LEU A 344 -2.27 20.34 13.63
CA LEU A 344 -1.28 21.36 13.99
C LEU A 344 -1.15 21.41 15.51
N ILE A 345 0.08 21.24 15.98
CA ILE A 345 0.44 21.26 17.38
C ILE A 345 1.43 22.40 17.61
N GLN A 346 1.02 23.39 18.39
CA GLN A 346 1.90 24.49 18.79
C GLN A 346 2.47 24.20 20.17
N VAL A 347 3.80 24.19 20.27
CA VAL A 347 4.56 23.98 21.52
C VAL A 347 5.53 25.13 21.74
N SER A 348 6.04 25.25 22.97
CA SER A 348 7.13 26.20 23.25
C SER A 348 8.41 25.80 22.50
N PRO A 349 9.35 26.72 22.25
CA PRO A 349 10.66 26.37 21.69
C PRO A 349 11.40 25.32 22.52
N LEU A 350 11.27 25.37 23.86
CA LEU A 350 11.88 24.41 24.77
C LEU A 350 11.29 22.99 24.57
N ASP A 351 9.98 22.90 24.43
CA ASP A 351 9.28 21.63 24.20
C ASP A 351 9.55 21.09 22.80
N MET A 352 9.71 21.96 21.80
CA MET A 352 10.22 21.56 20.48
C MET A 352 11.61 20.93 20.58
N SER A 353 12.55 21.56 21.30
CA SER A 353 13.88 20.98 21.51
C SER A 353 13.83 19.63 22.24
N ARG A 354 12.95 19.48 23.24
CA ARG A 354 12.74 18.22 23.96
C ARG A 354 12.17 17.12 23.07
N LEU A 355 11.18 17.43 22.24
CA LEU A 355 10.62 16.50 21.27
C LEU A 355 11.70 15.98 20.32
N LYS A 356 12.53 16.88 19.79
CA LYS A 356 13.62 16.51 18.88
C LYS A 356 14.73 15.71 19.55
N GLN A 357 15.06 16.06 20.79
CA GLN A 357 15.98 15.28 21.61
C GLN A 357 15.42 13.88 21.87
N ALA A 358 14.13 13.75 22.16
CA ALA A 358 13.49 12.46 22.35
C ALA A 358 13.50 11.61 21.07
N ILE A 359 13.35 12.22 19.89
CA ILE A 359 13.55 11.52 18.62
C ILE A 359 14.99 11.04 18.47
N HIS A 360 15.98 11.90 18.78
CA HIS A 360 17.40 11.54 18.74
C HIS A 360 17.73 10.36 19.66
N ASP A 361 17.19 10.38 20.88
CA ASP A 361 17.45 9.37 21.90
C ASP A 361 16.54 8.13 21.78
N MET A 362 15.68 8.10 20.75
CA MET A 362 14.69 7.05 20.52
C MET A 362 13.81 6.77 21.75
N SER A 363 13.45 7.85 22.46
CA SER A 363 12.63 7.83 23.66
C SER A 363 11.27 8.44 23.41
N ASP A 364 10.25 8.00 24.15
CA ASP A 364 8.92 8.58 24.07
C ASP A 364 8.91 10.04 24.55
N TYR A 365 8.00 10.84 24.00
CA TYR A 365 7.81 12.23 24.36
C TYR A 365 6.34 12.50 24.63
N ARG A 366 6.02 13.26 25.68
CA ARG A 366 4.65 13.66 26.01
C ARG A 366 4.58 15.12 26.43
N VAL A 367 3.59 15.83 25.91
CA VAL A 367 3.24 17.19 26.32
C VAL A 367 1.76 17.26 26.67
N ILE A 368 1.46 17.79 27.85
CA ILE A 368 0.08 17.98 28.30
C ILE A 368 -0.42 19.32 27.76
N CYS A 369 -1.68 19.38 27.31
CA CYS A 369 -2.38 20.59 26.87
C CYS A 369 -3.10 21.23 28.08
N LYS A 370 -2.34 21.78 29.04
CA LYS A 370 -2.90 22.41 30.25
C LYS A 370 -2.99 23.93 30.08
N PRO A 371 -4.05 24.58 30.58
CA PRO A 371 -4.06 26.02 30.77
C PRO A 371 -2.94 26.44 31.74
N THR A 372 -2.08 27.38 31.34
CA THR A 372 -1.09 27.99 32.23
C THR A 372 -1.73 29.18 32.96
N PRO A 373 -1.54 29.33 34.28
CA PRO A 373 -2.06 30.48 35.00
C PRO A 373 -1.51 31.79 34.41
N PRO A 374 -2.32 32.86 34.35
CA PRO A 374 -1.86 34.13 33.82
C PRO A 374 -0.65 34.63 34.62
N SER A 375 0.40 35.03 33.91
CA SER A 375 1.62 35.59 34.50
C SER A 375 1.32 36.96 35.14
N ASN A 376 0.77 36.98 36.34
CA ASN A 376 0.64 38.21 37.13
C ASN A 376 1.95 38.46 37.89
N TYR A 377 2.82 39.31 37.34
CA TYR A 377 3.90 39.93 38.10
C TYR A 377 3.98 41.44 37.80
N THR A 378 3.27 42.22 38.60
CA THR A 378 3.86 43.33 39.36
C THR A 378 3.09 43.44 40.66
N LYS A 379 3.61 42.82 41.72
CA LYS A 379 3.20 43.14 43.09
C LYS A 379 3.81 44.52 43.39
N LYS A 380 3.06 45.60 43.13
CA LYS A 380 3.38 46.92 43.68
C LYS A 380 3.29 46.79 45.20
N VAL A 381 4.42 46.93 45.86
CA VAL A 381 4.48 47.15 47.31
C VAL A 381 4.10 48.61 47.55
N SER A 382 2.92 48.82 48.08
CA SER A 382 2.47 50.00 48.82
C SER A 382 1.50 49.45 49.86
N GLY A 383 1.77 49.48 51.16
CA GLY A 383 2.09 50.67 51.94
C GLY A 383 0.80 51.12 52.62
N ASP A 384 0.64 50.65 53.86
CA ASP A 384 -0.17 51.20 54.97
C ASP A 384 -1.70 50.95 55.13
N CYS A 385 -1.95 50.13 56.17
CA CYS A 385 -2.73 50.32 57.40
C CYS A 385 -4.28 50.35 57.46
N ASP A 386 -4.75 49.57 58.46
CA ASP A 386 -5.90 49.71 59.37
C ASP A 386 -7.30 49.18 59.01
N GLY A 387 -7.81 48.31 59.92
CA GLY A 387 -9.24 48.32 60.30
C GLY A 387 -10.02 46.99 60.37
N ALA A 388 -9.87 46.25 61.47
CA ALA A 388 -10.88 45.49 62.26
C ALA A 388 -12.03 44.63 61.63
N ASN A 389 -12.01 43.33 61.98
CA ASN A 389 -13.07 42.35 62.35
C ASN A 389 -14.53 42.46 61.84
N PHE A 390 -15.10 41.35 61.32
CA PHE A 390 -15.94 40.35 62.03
C PHE A 390 -16.28 39.13 61.11
N PRO A 391 -16.70 37.95 61.65
CA PRO A 391 -16.72 36.66 60.96
C PRO A 391 -18.12 36.13 60.57
N GLY A 392 -18.15 35.22 59.58
CA GLY A 392 -19.25 34.32 59.21
C GLY A 392 -18.83 33.61 57.92
N GLY A 393 -18.65 32.29 57.83
CA GLY A 393 -19.53 31.22 58.28
C GLY A 393 -20.40 30.81 57.09
N GLY A 394 -19.91 29.92 56.23
CA GLY A 394 -20.66 29.44 55.05
C GLY A 394 -19.86 28.52 54.13
N ASP A 395 -20.07 27.22 54.34
CA ASP A 395 -20.05 26.11 53.38
C ASP A 395 -18.78 25.83 52.55
N ALA A 396 -17.99 24.91 53.11
CA ALA A 396 -17.22 23.95 52.33
C ALA A 396 -18.21 22.98 51.63
N SER A 397 -18.48 23.22 50.34
CA SER A 397 -18.97 22.18 49.44
C SER A 397 -17.80 21.63 48.64
N ASP A 398 -17.25 20.56 49.18
CA ASP A 398 -16.34 19.63 48.53
C ASP A 398 -17.04 19.04 47.29
N GLY A 399 -16.76 19.62 46.13
CA GLY A 399 -17.18 19.11 44.83
C GLY A 399 -16.11 18.18 44.26
N VAL A 400 -16.09 16.95 44.73
CA VAL A 400 -15.18 15.88 44.26
C VAL A 400 -15.52 15.49 42.81
N THR A 401 -14.51 15.71 41.96
CA THR A 401 -14.15 15.05 40.69
C THR A 401 -15.18 15.01 39.56
N ARG A 402 -15.09 15.98 38.65
CA ARG A 402 -15.22 15.66 37.22
C ARG A 402 -13.97 14.88 36.83
N ASP A 403 -14.13 13.74 36.16
CA ASP A 403 -13.06 13.08 35.42
C ASP A 403 -12.58 14.03 34.31
N ASP A 404 -11.72 14.98 34.68
CA ASP A 404 -10.99 15.80 33.72
C ASP A 404 -9.84 14.96 33.20
N GLU A 405 -10.15 14.02 32.30
CA GLU A 405 -9.12 13.33 31.53
C GLU A 405 -8.19 14.39 30.93
N GLU A 406 -6.91 14.30 31.28
CA GLU A 406 -5.89 15.25 30.82
C GLU A 406 -5.78 15.18 29.29
N GLU A 407 -5.94 16.32 28.61
CA GLU A 407 -5.63 16.42 27.18
C GLU A 407 -4.11 16.43 27.02
N PHE A 408 -3.58 15.52 26.22
CA PHE A 408 -2.15 15.45 25.94
C PHE A 408 -1.87 14.92 24.55
N ILE A 409 -0.66 15.23 24.09
CA ILE A 409 -0.10 14.71 22.87
C ILE A 409 1.18 13.97 23.21
N GLU A 410 1.38 12.81 22.59
CA GLU A 410 2.59 12.02 22.77
C GLU A 410 3.10 11.46 21.44
N LEU A 411 4.41 11.31 21.38
CA LEU A 411 5.12 10.51 20.39
C LEU A 411 5.62 9.27 21.11
N VAL A 412 5.21 8.10 20.62
CA VAL A 412 5.54 6.80 21.21
C VAL A 412 6.25 5.96 20.16
N TRP A 413 7.40 5.41 20.54
CA TRP A 413 8.10 4.44 19.71
C TRP A 413 7.40 3.09 19.77
N ALA A 414 6.63 2.80 18.72
CA ALA A 414 5.82 1.60 18.60
C ALA A 414 6.67 0.36 18.25
N ALA A 415 6.02 -0.79 18.08
CA ALA A 415 6.68 -1.95 17.49
C ALA A 415 7.19 -1.64 16.07
N ASP A 416 8.15 -2.43 15.60
CA ASP A 416 8.68 -2.30 14.24
C ASP A 416 7.58 -2.43 13.19
N GLU A 417 7.74 -1.65 12.12
CA GLU A 417 6.79 -1.65 11.03
C GLU A 417 6.84 -2.97 10.29
N CYS A 418 5.76 -3.76 10.40
CA CYS A 418 5.66 -5.11 9.85
C CYS A 418 4.68 -5.23 8.67
N THR A 419 4.05 -4.16 8.18
CA THR A 419 3.10 -4.27 7.05
C THR A 419 3.79 -4.56 5.71
N ARG A 420 5.13 -4.56 5.69
CA ARG A 420 5.90 -5.08 4.57
C ARG A 420 5.46 -6.51 4.28
N ASN A 421 5.20 -6.81 3.00
CA ASN A 421 4.78 -8.13 2.56
C ASN A 421 3.54 -8.66 3.32
N GLU A 422 2.70 -7.76 3.85
CA GLU A 422 1.47 -8.15 4.55
C GLU A 422 0.57 -8.96 3.61
N GLY A 423 0.13 -10.11 4.10
CA GLY A 423 -0.63 -11.10 3.32
C GLY A 423 0.23 -12.00 2.42
N ALA A 424 1.51 -11.70 2.19
CA ALA A 424 2.39 -12.58 1.40
C ALA A 424 2.61 -13.92 2.13
N THR A 425 2.60 -15.00 1.36
CA THR A 425 2.86 -16.36 1.86
C THR A 425 3.93 -17.02 1.01
N SER A 426 4.73 -17.87 1.66
CA SER A 426 5.70 -18.70 0.96
C SER A 426 4.97 -19.68 0.04
N VAL A 427 5.40 -19.76 -1.21
CA VAL A 427 4.88 -20.76 -2.17
C VAL A 427 5.45 -22.16 -1.93
N LEU A 428 6.38 -22.29 -0.99
CA LEU A 428 6.96 -23.57 -0.57
C LEU A 428 6.05 -24.30 0.43
N ASP A 429 5.60 -23.60 1.48
CA ASP A 429 4.89 -24.21 2.62
C ASP A 429 3.69 -23.38 3.14
N GLY A 430 3.37 -22.25 2.51
CA GLY A 430 2.25 -21.39 2.91
C GLY A 430 2.51 -20.56 4.17
N THR A 431 3.72 -20.58 4.72
CA THR A 431 4.07 -19.75 5.89
C THR A 431 3.97 -18.26 5.56
N SER A 432 3.56 -17.45 6.55
CA SER A 432 3.45 -16.01 6.34
C SER A 432 4.82 -15.37 6.17
N LEU A 433 4.95 -14.52 5.15
CA LEU A 433 6.10 -13.66 4.89
C LEU A 433 5.85 -12.20 5.32
N ALA A 434 4.80 -11.95 6.10
CA ALA A 434 4.51 -10.62 6.64
C ALA A 434 5.66 -10.16 7.57
N GLY A 435 6.09 -8.91 7.40
CA GLY A 435 7.23 -8.32 8.10
C GLY A 435 8.60 -8.84 7.65
N VAL A 436 8.66 -9.85 6.77
CA VAL A 436 9.93 -10.40 6.28
C VAL A 436 10.54 -9.43 5.26
N PRO A 437 11.81 -9.00 5.43
CA PRO A 437 12.47 -8.18 4.44
C PRO A 437 12.65 -8.91 3.10
N SER A 438 12.39 -8.23 1.98
CA SER A 438 12.64 -8.76 0.65
C SER A 438 13.29 -7.74 -0.29
N CYS A 439 13.92 -8.24 -1.35
CA CYS A 439 14.48 -7.46 -2.44
C CYS A 439 13.97 -8.00 -3.77
N ARG A 440 13.38 -7.12 -4.61
CA ARG A 440 12.95 -7.46 -5.97
C ARG A 440 14.09 -7.32 -6.95
N ILE A 441 14.18 -8.27 -7.87
CA ILE A 441 15.25 -8.38 -8.87
C ILE A 441 14.71 -8.02 -10.24
N PHE A 442 15.10 -6.83 -10.73
CA PHE A 442 14.67 -6.33 -12.05
C PHE A 442 15.71 -6.54 -13.16
N SER A 443 16.99 -6.68 -12.81
CA SER A 443 18.11 -6.87 -13.73
C SER A 443 18.58 -8.32 -13.85
N GLY A 444 17.76 -9.28 -13.38
CA GLY A 444 18.07 -10.70 -13.43
C GLY A 444 18.23 -11.20 -14.88
N THR A 445 19.16 -12.12 -15.10
CA THR A 445 19.30 -12.81 -16.39
C THR A 445 18.16 -13.83 -16.54
N ASP A 446 17.40 -13.74 -17.63
CA ASP A 446 16.42 -14.76 -18.02
C ASP A 446 17.14 -15.94 -18.68
N TYR A 447 16.87 -17.16 -18.21
CA TYR A 447 17.44 -18.38 -18.77
C TYR A 447 16.38 -19.07 -19.62
N HIS A 448 16.70 -19.47 -20.85
CA HIS A 448 15.69 -19.94 -21.78
C HIS A 448 16.05 -21.24 -22.49
N SER A 449 15.02 -22.05 -22.74
CA SER A 449 15.00 -23.13 -23.71
C SER A 449 14.34 -22.65 -25.01
N VAL A 450 14.00 -23.58 -25.90
CA VAL A 450 13.26 -23.27 -27.14
C VAL A 450 11.87 -22.70 -26.86
N ARG A 451 11.19 -23.18 -25.81
CA ARG A 451 9.78 -22.85 -25.53
C ARG A 451 9.52 -22.18 -24.18
N PHE A 452 10.43 -22.31 -23.23
CA PHE A 452 10.25 -21.83 -21.87
C PHE A 452 11.41 -20.94 -21.46
N LEU A 453 11.14 -19.99 -20.57
CA LEU A 453 12.15 -19.25 -19.85
C LEU A 453 11.92 -19.44 -18.33
N VAL A 454 13.02 -19.41 -17.58
CA VAL A 454 13.05 -19.42 -16.13
C VAL A 454 13.75 -18.15 -15.68
N ARG A 455 13.12 -17.45 -14.75
CA ARG A 455 13.68 -16.24 -14.14
C ARG A 455 13.44 -16.23 -12.64
N TRP A 456 14.20 -15.42 -11.95
CA TRP A 456 14.01 -15.14 -10.53
C TRP A 456 13.67 -13.67 -10.35
N THR A 457 12.84 -13.36 -9.35
CA THR A 457 12.21 -12.03 -9.24
C THR A 457 12.30 -11.43 -7.85
N GLU A 458 12.50 -12.24 -6.82
CA GLU A 458 12.51 -11.76 -5.44
C GLU A 458 13.32 -12.69 -4.53
N VAL A 459 13.94 -12.11 -3.50
CA VAL A 459 14.58 -12.84 -2.40
C VAL A 459 14.05 -12.31 -1.07
N PHE A 460 13.68 -13.23 -0.18
CA PHE A 460 13.24 -12.96 1.19
C PHE A 460 14.35 -13.35 2.18
N PHE A 461 14.58 -12.50 3.18
CA PHE A 461 15.59 -12.72 4.23
C PHE A 461 14.90 -13.18 5.53
N LEU A 462 14.84 -14.48 5.73
CA LEU A 462 14.07 -15.11 6.81
C LEU A 462 14.75 -15.02 8.19
N ALA A 463 16.07 -14.88 8.23
CA ALA A 463 16.86 -14.86 9.47
C ALA A 463 16.97 -13.47 10.13
N ASN A 464 16.72 -12.37 9.39
CA ASN A 464 16.85 -10.99 9.90
C ASN A 464 15.50 -10.28 9.82
N LYS A 465 14.82 -10.10 10.95
CA LYS A 465 13.60 -9.27 11.01
C LYS A 465 13.89 -7.78 11.24
N ASP A 466 15.09 -7.43 11.71
CA ASP A 466 15.30 -6.15 12.40
C ASP A 466 16.20 -5.12 11.67
N THR A 467 16.62 -5.37 10.42
CA THR A 467 17.54 -4.45 9.71
C THR A 467 17.10 -4.21 8.27
N GLU A 468 16.31 -3.15 8.05
CA GLU A 468 15.90 -2.70 6.70
C GLU A 468 16.96 -1.83 5.99
N LEU A 469 17.84 -1.17 6.75
CA LEU A 469 18.73 -0.13 6.22
C LEU A 469 20.02 -0.68 5.61
N ASP A 470 20.35 -1.95 5.90
CA ASP A 470 21.52 -2.67 5.41
C ASP A 470 21.12 -4.08 4.98
N LEU A 471 20.09 -4.22 4.14
CA LEU A 471 19.92 -5.50 3.45
C LEU A 471 21.16 -5.73 2.60
N PRO A 472 21.90 -6.84 2.80
CA PRO A 472 23.05 -7.10 1.96
C PRO A 472 22.54 -7.17 0.52
N ASP A 473 23.20 -6.41 -0.38
CA ASP A 473 23.04 -6.62 -1.81
C ASP A 473 23.09 -8.13 -2.06
N PRO A 474 22.26 -8.68 -2.98
CA PRO A 474 22.35 -10.07 -3.36
C PRO A 474 23.82 -10.42 -3.62
N ASN A 475 24.44 -11.09 -2.65
CA ASN A 475 25.88 -11.34 -2.74
C ASN A 475 26.11 -12.24 -3.96
N ARG A 476 27.34 -12.28 -4.49
CA ARG A 476 27.72 -13.17 -5.61
C ARG A 476 27.20 -14.61 -5.44
N LEU A 477 27.02 -15.04 -4.19
CA LEU A 477 26.39 -16.30 -3.83
C LEU A 477 24.90 -16.39 -4.21
N ILE A 478 24.07 -15.43 -3.80
CA ILE A 478 22.62 -15.45 -4.10
C ILE A 478 22.42 -15.49 -5.61
N ASP A 479 23.18 -14.67 -6.35
CA ASP A 479 23.20 -14.67 -7.81
C ASP A 479 23.67 -16.00 -8.40
N ALA A 480 24.71 -16.62 -7.82
CA ALA A 480 25.24 -17.91 -8.27
C ALA A 480 24.22 -19.03 -8.08
N THR A 481 23.57 -19.06 -6.92
CA THR A 481 22.52 -20.02 -6.61
C THR A 481 21.30 -19.81 -7.50
N ALA A 482 20.84 -18.56 -7.65
CA ALA A 482 19.72 -18.23 -8.54
C ALA A 482 19.98 -18.67 -9.98
N ARG A 483 21.18 -18.36 -10.51
CA ARG A 483 21.62 -18.81 -11.83
C ARG A 483 21.58 -20.32 -11.97
N SER A 484 22.21 -21.05 -11.03
CA SER A 484 22.29 -22.51 -11.10
C SER A 484 20.91 -23.15 -11.02
N MET A 485 20.03 -22.63 -10.18
CA MET A 485 18.63 -23.07 -10.07
C MET A 485 17.86 -22.83 -11.38
N CYS A 486 17.98 -21.65 -11.98
CA CYS A 486 17.33 -21.36 -13.26
C CYS A 486 17.75 -22.35 -14.36
N VAL A 487 19.03 -22.69 -14.45
CA VAL A 487 19.54 -23.66 -15.42
C VAL A 487 19.04 -25.08 -15.11
N ALA A 488 19.02 -25.48 -13.83
CA ALA A 488 18.56 -26.80 -13.40
C ALA A 488 17.04 -27.01 -13.63
N LEU A 489 16.24 -25.95 -13.58
CA LEU A 489 14.80 -26.02 -13.84
C LEU A 489 14.43 -26.12 -15.33
N LEU A 490 15.30 -25.69 -16.24
CA LEU A 490 14.99 -25.64 -17.68
C LEU A 490 14.57 -27.00 -18.29
N PRO A 491 15.24 -28.13 -18.00
CA PRO A 491 14.82 -29.45 -18.48
C PRO A 491 13.41 -29.84 -18.02
N HIS A 492 13.01 -29.36 -16.85
CA HIS A 492 11.73 -29.68 -16.20
C HIS A 492 10.61 -28.69 -16.52
N ALA A 493 10.94 -27.56 -17.14
CA ALA A 493 10.02 -26.44 -17.35
C ALA A 493 8.72 -26.83 -18.05
N ALA A 494 8.79 -27.72 -19.05
CA ALA A 494 7.60 -28.19 -19.76
C ALA A 494 6.63 -28.94 -18.84
N LYS A 495 7.14 -29.84 -18.00
CA LYS A 495 6.33 -30.67 -17.10
C LYS A 495 5.76 -29.85 -15.95
N LEU A 496 6.59 -28.97 -15.35
CA LEU A 496 6.16 -28.04 -14.32
C LEU A 496 5.04 -27.11 -14.83
N TYR A 497 5.18 -26.60 -16.05
CA TYR A 497 4.15 -25.77 -16.68
C TYR A 497 2.86 -26.54 -16.98
N GLU A 498 2.95 -27.81 -17.42
CA GLU A 498 1.75 -28.66 -17.64
C GLU A 498 1.02 -29.00 -16.33
N MET A 499 1.73 -29.02 -15.20
CA MET A 499 1.18 -29.22 -13.85
C MET A 499 0.67 -27.92 -13.19
N ASP A 500 0.78 -26.78 -13.85
CA ASP A 500 0.48 -25.44 -13.31
C ASP A 500 1.36 -25.02 -12.10
N LEU A 501 2.57 -25.56 -12.03
CA LEU A 501 3.59 -25.21 -11.05
C LEU A 501 4.58 -24.21 -11.68
N THR A 502 4.08 -23.00 -11.96
CA THR A 502 4.86 -21.97 -12.67
C THR A 502 5.59 -21.00 -11.74
N LYS A 503 5.18 -20.90 -10.47
CA LYS A 503 5.85 -20.13 -9.42
C LYS A 503 6.46 -21.09 -8.41
N LEU A 504 7.77 -20.99 -8.21
CA LEU A 504 8.55 -21.88 -7.33
C LEU A 504 9.34 -21.06 -6.31
N ALA A 505 9.61 -21.67 -5.16
CA ALA A 505 10.50 -21.13 -4.15
C ALA A 505 11.66 -22.09 -3.89
N LEU A 506 12.86 -21.53 -3.71
CA LEU A 506 14.04 -22.21 -3.17
C LEU A 506 14.39 -21.56 -1.83
N ARG A 507 14.26 -22.31 -0.75
CA ARG A 507 14.70 -21.87 0.58
C ARG A 507 16.06 -22.46 0.88
N ILE A 508 17.00 -21.64 1.30
CA ILE A 508 18.36 -22.04 1.67
C ILE A 508 18.58 -21.68 3.12
N SER A 509 19.17 -22.60 3.87
CA SER A 509 19.53 -22.41 5.26
C SER A 509 20.99 -22.79 5.45
N LEU A 510 21.78 -21.82 5.91
CA LEU A 510 23.19 -21.96 6.27
C LEU A 510 23.38 -22.02 7.80
N ASP A 511 22.30 -22.32 8.52
CA ASP A 511 22.32 -22.57 9.95
C ASP A 511 22.95 -23.95 10.22
N PRO A 512 23.93 -24.08 11.16
CA PRO A 512 24.52 -25.37 11.51
C PRO A 512 23.50 -26.46 11.89
N ASP A 513 22.36 -26.08 12.48
CA ASP A 513 21.33 -27.03 12.92
C ASP A 513 20.36 -27.42 11.79
N GLN A 514 20.24 -26.58 10.76
CA GLN A 514 19.35 -26.78 9.62
C GLN A 514 20.07 -26.48 8.29
N PHE A 515 21.25 -27.06 8.08
CA PHE A 515 22.05 -26.79 6.88
C PHE A 515 21.46 -27.52 5.66
N GLY A 516 21.10 -26.78 4.62
CA GLY A 516 20.58 -27.37 3.38
C GLY A 516 19.67 -26.45 2.59
N TYR A 517 18.86 -27.06 1.72
CA TYR A 517 17.87 -26.34 0.92
C TYR A 517 16.57 -27.12 0.79
N GLU A 518 15.49 -26.39 0.52
CA GLU A 518 14.16 -26.92 0.24
C GLU A 518 13.61 -26.24 -1.01
N ILE A 519 12.83 -26.97 -1.81
CA ILE A 519 12.17 -26.44 -3.00
C ILE A 519 10.70 -26.78 -2.94
N GLY A 520 9.85 -25.81 -3.26
CA GLY A 520 8.42 -26.02 -3.33
C GLY A 520 7.73 -25.15 -4.34
N ALA A 521 6.48 -25.52 -4.63
CA ALA A 521 5.56 -24.81 -5.50
C ALA A 521 4.13 -25.10 -5.05
N GLY A 522 3.23 -24.13 -5.22
CA GLY A 522 1.81 -24.29 -4.89
C GLY A 522 1.52 -24.59 -3.41
N GLY A 523 2.41 -24.18 -2.51
CA GLY A 523 2.28 -24.42 -1.06
C GLY A 523 2.70 -25.83 -0.62
N SER A 524 3.46 -26.55 -1.44
CA SER A 524 3.98 -27.87 -1.12
C SER A 524 5.39 -28.09 -1.64
N ALA A 525 6.14 -28.99 -1.00
CA ALA A 525 7.47 -29.40 -1.47
C ALA A 525 7.39 -30.04 -2.87
N LEU A 526 8.42 -29.78 -3.67
CA LEU A 526 8.48 -30.29 -5.04
C LEU A 526 8.74 -31.80 -5.05
N ALA A 527 8.14 -32.52 -6.00
CA ALA A 527 8.30 -33.98 -6.10
C ALA A 527 9.75 -34.37 -6.40
N HIS A 528 10.20 -35.51 -5.86
CA HIS A 528 11.59 -35.99 -5.97
C HIS A 528 12.09 -36.15 -7.42
N GLU A 529 11.18 -36.36 -8.37
CA GLU A 529 11.51 -36.44 -9.79
C GLU A 529 12.13 -35.16 -10.38
N PHE A 530 11.96 -34.00 -9.72
CA PHE A 530 12.53 -32.72 -10.14
C PHE A 530 13.86 -32.38 -9.45
N LEU A 531 14.30 -33.20 -8.49
CA LEU A 531 15.42 -32.86 -7.61
C LEU A 531 16.79 -33.26 -8.17
N GLY A 532 16.89 -34.25 -9.06
CA GLY A 532 18.20 -34.80 -9.49
C GLY A 532 19.15 -33.76 -10.12
N GLU A 533 18.67 -32.99 -11.11
CA GLU A 533 19.44 -31.90 -11.73
C GLU A 533 19.67 -30.74 -10.76
N VAL A 534 18.71 -30.51 -9.84
CA VAL A 534 18.80 -29.43 -8.88
C VAL A 534 19.82 -29.72 -7.79
N ASP A 535 19.85 -30.95 -7.26
CA ASP A 535 20.87 -31.45 -6.33
C ASP A 535 22.26 -31.29 -6.94
N SER A 536 22.42 -31.75 -8.18
CA SER A 536 23.68 -31.68 -8.92
C SER A 536 24.17 -30.23 -9.09
N ALA A 537 23.25 -29.26 -9.18
CA ALA A 537 23.55 -27.85 -9.37
C ALA A 537 23.76 -27.08 -8.05
N LEU A 538 22.99 -27.39 -7.01
CA LEU A 538 22.93 -26.59 -5.77
C LEU A 538 23.83 -27.14 -4.67
N VAL A 539 23.94 -28.47 -4.49
CA VAL A 539 24.72 -29.07 -3.41
C VAL A 539 26.18 -28.59 -3.42
N PRO A 540 26.91 -28.54 -4.56
CA PRO A 540 28.29 -28.06 -4.57
C PRO A 540 28.43 -26.58 -4.16
N ILE A 541 27.44 -25.76 -4.50
CA ILE A 541 27.44 -24.32 -4.15
C ILE A 541 27.19 -24.15 -2.66
N ILE A 542 26.17 -24.83 -2.13
CA ILE A 542 25.77 -24.70 -0.73
C ILE A 542 26.84 -25.29 0.18
N THR A 543 27.35 -26.49 -0.11
CA THR A 543 28.41 -27.14 0.69
C THR A 543 29.73 -26.39 0.70
N SER A 544 30.03 -25.61 -0.36
CA SER A 544 31.21 -24.72 -0.37
C SER A 544 31.15 -23.59 0.67
N LEU A 545 30.00 -23.40 1.33
CA LEU A 545 29.74 -22.36 2.31
C LEU A 545 29.76 -22.85 3.76
N ASP A 546 29.93 -24.16 3.95
CA ASP A 546 30.06 -24.76 5.27
C ASP A 546 31.28 -24.14 5.98
N GLY A 547 31.03 -23.38 7.05
CA GLY A 547 32.05 -22.65 7.81
C GLY A 547 32.12 -21.12 7.66
N SER A 548 31.21 -20.47 6.91
CA SER A 548 31.11 -19.00 6.90
C SER A 548 30.32 -18.47 8.13
N HIS A 549 30.86 -17.48 8.84
CA HIS A 549 30.48 -17.12 10.22
C HIS A 549 29.10 -16.45 10.44
N GLN A 550 28.19 -16.42 9.47
CA GLN A 550 26.84 -15.86 9.69
C GLN A 550 25.74 -16.85 9.30
N PRO A 551 24.90 -17.29 10.26
CA PRO A 551 23.72 -18.08 9.93
C PRO A 551 22.80 -17.24 9.05
N MET A 552 22.38 -17.82 7.93
CA MET A 552 21.56 -17.15 6.93
C MET A 552 20.44 -18.08 6.49
N LYS A 553 19.22 -17.56 6.49
CA LYS A 553 18.06 -18.25 5.95
C LYS A 553 17.38 -17.34 4.93
N ILE A 554 17.31 -17.77 3.68
CA ILE A 554 16.72 -16.99 2.58
C ILE A 554 15.76 -17.83 1.76
N GLU A 555 14.84 -17.16 1.08
CA GLU A 555 13.92 -17.79 0.13
C GLU A 555 13.90 -17.01 -1.18
N LEU A 556 14.24 -17.67 -2.29
CA LEU A 556 14.28 -17.09 -3.63
C LEU A 556 13.05 -17.53 -4.42
N ILE A 557 12.42 -16.59 -5.14
CA ILE A 557 11.23 -16.85 -5.96
C ILE A 557 11.61 -16.94 -7.44
N PHE A 558 11.12 -17.99 -8.10
CA PHE A 558 11.33 -18.28 -9.51
C PHE A 558 10.01 -18.40 -10.26
N TYR A 559 10.03 -17.99 -11.52
CA TYR A 559 8.91 -18.13 -12.45
C TYR A 559 9.33 -18.88 -13.71
N ILE A 560 8.51 -19.83 -14.12
CA ILE A 560 8.59 -20.56 -15.39
C ILE A 560 7.53 -19.99 -16.32
N LEU A 561 7.98 -19.33 -17.39
CA LEU A 561 7.10 -18.71 -18.37
C LEU A 561 7.25 -19.40 -19.72
N LEU A 562 6.14 -19.44 -20.46
CA LEU A 562 6.17 -19.82 -21.87
C LEU A 562 6.71 -18.63 -22.68
N LYS A 563 7.55 -18.91 -23.68
CA LYS A 563 8.19 -17.92 -24.56
C LYS A 563 7.29 -17.48 -25.71
#